data_AF-A0A699UTN2-F1
#
_entry.id   AF-A0A699UTN2-F1
#
_cell.length_a   1.000
_cell.length_b   1.000
_cell.length_c   1.000
_cell.angle_alpha   90.00
_cell.angle_beta   90.00
_cell.angle_gamma   90.00
#
_symmetry.space_group_name_H-M   'P 1'
#
loop_
_entity.id
_entity.type
_entity.pdbx_description
1 polymer ?
#
loop_
_entity_poly.entity_id
_entity_poly.type
_entity_poly.pdbx_seq_one_letter_code
_entity_poly.pdbx_strand_id
1 'polypeptide(L)'
;EIWLRVQQIMKGSNIGIQEKKAKLFNEWERFTSNEGELIESYYHRFLKLMNDLKRNKHFSEKVASNLKFLNNLKPKWSRHVTIVHQTKVLHTADYTQLYDFLKYNQKEIDELKAKRIA
;
A
#
# COMPACT_ATOMS: atom_id res chain seq x y z
N GLU A 1 34.58 -2.51 13.18
CA GLU A 1 34.90 -3.05 11.84
C GLU A 1 34.29 -4.41 11.51
N ILE A 2 34.49 -5.45 12.33
CA ILE A 2 34.04 -6.83 12.04
C ILE A 2 32.53 -6.92 11.82
N TRP A 3 31.73 -6.18 12.59
CA TRP A 3 30.26 -6.28 12.51
C TRP A 3 29.68 -5.80 11.17
N LEU A 4 30.30 -4.79 10.56
CA LEU A 4 29.89 -4.30 9.24
C LEU A 4 30.16 -5.34 8.13
N ARG A 5 31.27 -6.08 8.24
CA ARG A 5 31.61 -7.15 7.29
C ARG A 5 30.66 -8.34 7.41
N VAL A 6 30.30 -8.74 8.63
CA VAL A 6 29.32 -9.81 8.85
C VAL A 6 27.95 -9.43 8.27
N GLN A 7 27.49 -8.19 8.48
CA GLN A 7 26.25 -7.71 7.84
C GLN A 7 26.30 -7.75 6.30
N GLN A 8 27.44 -7.43 5.68
CA GLN A 8 27.57 -7.50 4.21
C GLN A 8 27.53 -8.94 3.69
N ILE A 9 28.19 -9.87 4.37
CA ILE A 9 28.18 -11.30 4.02
C ILE A 9 26.78 -11.89 4.16
N MET A 10 26.04 -11.53 5.21
CA MET A 10 24.68 -12.02 5.43
C MET A 10 23.71 -11.55 4.34
N LYS A 11 23.83 -10.32 3.81
CA LYS A 11 22.91 -9.76 2.80
C LYS A 11 22.77 -10.60 1.52
N GLY A 12 23.78 -11.39 1.16
CA GLY A 12 23.77 -12.26 -0.02
C GLY A 12 23.56 -13.75 0.29
N SER A 13 23.54 -14.14 1.56
CA SER A 13 23.34 -15.54 1.97
C SER A 13 21.86 -15.89 2.01
N ASN A 14 21.54 -17.20 1.97
CA ASN A 14 20.16 -17.65 2.14
C ASN A 14 19.52 -17.09 3.42
N ILE A 15 20.27 -16.96 4.51
CA ILE A 15 19.77 -16.41 5.78
C ILE A 15 19.37 -14.95 5.62
N GLY A 16 20.23 -14.08 5.08
CA GLY A 16 19.87 -12.67 4.90
C GLY A 16 18.80 -12.45 3.83
N ILE A 17 18.70 -13.32 2.83
CA ILE A 17 17.59 -13.31 1.88
C ILE A 17 16.27 -13.64 2.59
N GLN A 18 16.24 -14.65 3.47
CA GLN A 18 15.04 -15.01 4.24
C GLN A 18 14.66 -13.93 5.26
N GLU A 19 15.62 -13.34 5.96
CA GLU A 19 15.36 -12.22 6.88
C GLU A 19 14.76 -11.02 6.15
N LYS A 20 15.30 -10.66 4.97
CA LYS A 20 14.76 -9.58 4.14
C LYS A 20 13.32 -9.88 3.69
N LYS A 21 13.02 -11.13 3.33
CA LYS A 21 11.66 -11.57 2.98
C LYS A 21 10.71 -11.45 4.17
N ALA A 22 11.11 -11.96 5.34
CA ALA A 22 10.30 -11.90 6.55
C ALA A 22 9.98 -10.45 6.93
N LYS A 23 10.97 -9.56 6.82
CA LYS A 23 10.78 -8.13 7.07
C LYS A 23 9.77 -7.50 6.11
N LEU A 24 9.91 -7.73 4.81
CA LEU A 24 8.97 -7.19 3.80
C LEU A 24 7.56 -7.74 3.97
N PHE A 25 7.42 -9.01 4.33
CA PHE A 25 6.13 -9.62 4.61
C PHE A 25 5.47 -8.99 5.84
N ASN A 26 6.23 -8.77 6.92
CA ASN A 26 5.72 -8.07 8.11
C ASN A 26 5.34 -6.61 7.81
N GLU A 27 6.12 -5.90 6.98
CA GLU A 27 5.77 -4.56 6.50
C GLU A 27 4.47 -4.58 5.69
N TRP A 28 4.29 -5.59 4.83
CA TRP A 28 3.05 -5.80 4.09
C TRP A 28 1.86 -6.07 5.01
N GLU A 29 1.98 -7.00 5.96
CA GLU A 29 0.90 -7.33 6.89
C GLU A 29 0.44 -6.11 7.68
N ARG A 30 1.40 -5.38 8.24
CA ARG A 30 1.15 -4.19 9.08
C ARG A 30 0.85 -2.92 8.29
N PHE A 31 0.93 -2.96 6.96
CA PHE A 31 0.67 -1.79 6.15
C PHE A 31 -0.76 -1.29 6.38
N THR A 32 -0.90 -0.06 6.84
CA THR A 32 -2.19 0.62 7.01
C THR A 32 -2.00 2.12 6.80
N SER A 33 -3.10 2.83 6.55
CA SER A 33 -3.09 4.30 6.49
C SER A 33 -2.93 4.91 7.89
N ASN A 34 -2.17 5.98 7.99
CA ASN A 34 -1.97 6.72 9.23
C ASN A 34 -3.09 7.74 9.46
N GLU A 35 -3.26 8.20 10.70
CA GLU A 35 -4.17 9.31 10.99
C GLU A 35 -3.68 10.60 10.34
N GLY A 36 -4.60 11.40 9.79
CA GLY A 36 -4.26 12.63 9.07
C GLY A 36 -3.53 12.43 7.74
N GLU A 37 -3.22 11.19 7.35
CA GLU A 37 -2.48 10.93 6.12
C GLU A 37 -3.23 11.37 4.87
N LEU A 38 -2.52 12.09 4.00
CA LEU A 38 -2.97 12.45 2.66
C LEU A 38 -2.95 11.21 1.76
N ILE A 39 -3.95 11.08 0.87
CA ILE A 39 -4.04 9.93 -0.05
C ILE A 39 -2.79 9.76 -0.92
N GLU A 40 -2.15 10.87 -1.27
CA GLU A 40 -0.92 10.91 -2.04
C GLU A 40 0.28 10.35 -1.27
N SER A 41 0.43 10.68 0.01
CA SER A 41 1.47 10.09 0.87
C SER A 41 1.26 8.60 1.05
N TYR A 42 0.00 8.19 1.30
CA TYR A 42 -0.39 6.78 1.39
C TYR A 42 -0.03 6.01 0.11
N TYR A 43 -0.39 6.56 -1.05
CA TYR A 43 -0.08 5.98 -2.35
C TYR A 43 1.43 5.82 -2.57
N HIS A 44 2.23 6.85 -2.27
CA HIS A 44 3.68 6.76 -2.40
C HIS A 44 4.30 5.68 -1.50
N ARG A 45 3.83 5.55 -0.25
CA ARG A 45 4.28 4.46 0.64
C ARG A 45 3.90 3.08 0.10
N PHE A 46 2.67 2.93 -0.40
CA PHE A 46 2.21 1.68 -0.98
C PHE A 46 2.98 1.31 -2.25
N LEU A 47 3.23 2.28 -3.13
CA LEU A 47 4.01 2.10 -4.34
C LEU A 47 5.44 1.63 -4.04
N LYS A 48 6.08 2.22 -3.03
CA LYS A 48 7.41 1.80 -2.56
C LYS A 48 7.40 0.34 -2.09
N LEU A 49 6.46 -0.01 -1.21
CA LEU A 49 6.29 -1.40 -0.71
C LEU A 49 6.07 -2.38 -1.86
N MET A 50 5.20 -2.04 -2.82
CA MET A 50 4.92 -2.88 -3.99
C MET A 50 6.15 -3.08 -4.88
N ASN A 51 6.94 -2.02 -5.10
CA ASN A 51 8.17 -2.10 -5.87
C ASN A 51 9.22 -2.97 -5.19
N ASP A 52 9.33 -2.88 -3.86
CA ASP A 52 10.24 -3.72 -3.08
C ASP A 52 9.80 -5.20 -3.12
N LEU A 53 8.49 -5.49 -2.99
CA LEU A 53 7.96 -6.84 -3.12
C LEU A 53 8.20 -7.45 -4.50
N LYS A 54 7.93 -6.70 -5.58
CA LYS A 54 8.15 -7.12 -6.98
C LYS A 54 9.62 -7.43 -7.26
N ARG A 55 10.55 -6.59 -6.77
CA ARG A 55 12.00 -6.79 -6.93
C ARG A 55 12.51 -8.08 -6.30
N ASN A 56 11.82 -8.61 -5.29
CA ASN A 56 12.17 -9.88 -4.67
C ASN A 56 11.52 -11.10 -5.36
N LYS A 57 10.89 -10.95 -6.55
CA LYS A 57 10.36 -12.05 -7.41
C LYS A 57 9.30 -12.96 -6.77
N HIS A 58 8.70 -12.57 -5.65
CA HIS A 58 7.78 -13.44 -4.89
C HIS A 58 6.37 -12.88 -4.72
N PHE A 59 6.02 -11.78 -5.40
CA PHE A 59 4.70 -11.18 -5.27
C PHE A 59 4.13 -10.79 -6.64
N SER A 60 3.06 -11.47 -7.06
CA SER A 60 2.44 -11.29 -8.37
C SER A 60 0.95 -11.62 -8.33
N GLU A 61 0.16 -10.82 -7.62
CA GLU A 61 -1.29 -10.82 -7.76
C GLU A 61 -1.83 -9.39 -7.79
N LYS A 62 -2.25 -8.95 -8.98
CA LYS A 62 -2.82 -7.62 -9.23
C LYS A 62 -4.05 -7.37 -8.35
N VAL A 63 -4.93 -8.36 -8.26
CA VAL A 63 -6.14 -8.29 -7.43
C VAL A 63 -5.81 -8.19 -5.94
N ALA A 64 -4.87 -8.99 -5.44
CA ALA A 64 -4.44 -8.92 -4.03
C ALA A 64 -3.83 -7.55 -3.69
N SER A 65 -3.06 -6.98 -4.62
CA SER A 65 -2.49 -5.62 -4.48
C SER A 65 -3.60 -4.57 -4.38
N ASN A 66 -4.60 -4.64 -5.25
CA ASN A 66 -5.73 -3.72 -5.25
C ASN A 66 -6.56 -3.82 -3.96
N LEU A 67 -6.87 -5.05 -3.54
CA LEU A 67 -7.58 -5.29 -2.28
C LEU A 67 -6.80 -4.77 -1.08
N LYS A 68 -5.50 -5.03 -1.02
CA LYS A 68 -4.65 -4.51 0.06
C LYS A 68 -4.60 -2.99 0.06
N PHE A 69 -4.52 -2.36 -1.11
CA PHE A 69 -4.53 -0.90 -1.23
C PHE A 69 -5.83 -0.29 -0.66
N LEU A 70 -6.99 -0.85 -1.01
CA LEU A 70 -8.29 -0.31 -0.59
C LEU A 70 -8.63 -0.60 0.87
N ASN A 71 -8.44 -1.85 1.32
CA ASN A 71 -8.84 -2.29 2.67
C ASN A 71 -8.08 -1.59 3.79
N ASN A 72 -6.92 -1.02 3.47
CA ASN A 72 -6.05 -0.34 4.42
C ASN A 72 -6.23 1.18 4.46
N LEU A 73 -7.14 1.72 3.64
CA LEU A 73 -7.55 3.11 3.71
C LEU A 73 -8.40 3.39 4.96
N LYS A 74 -8.31 4.61 5.50
CA LYS A 74 -9.16 5.03 6.60
C LYS A 74 -10.65 5.01 6.20
N PRO A 75 -11.57 4.85 7.18
CA PRO A 75 -13.02 4.80 6.92
C PRO A 75 -13.62 5.97 6.15
N LYS A 76 -12.95 7.14 6.12
CA LYS A 76 -13.33 8.29 5.28
C LYS A 76 -13.48 7.92 3.79
N TRP A 77 -12.78 6.89 3.33
CA TRP A 77 -12.83 6.41 1.95
C TRP A 77 -13.85 5.27 1.72
N SER A 78 -14.59 4.83 2.74
CA SER A 78 -15.44 3.63 2.68
C SER A 78 -16.47 3.65 1.53
N ARG A 79 -17.13 4.79 1.29
CA ARG A 79 -18.07 4.98 0.17
C ARG A 79 -17.41 4.67 -1.19
N HIS A 80 -16.21 5.20 -1.42
CA HIS A 80 -15.45 5.01 -2.65
C HIS A 80 -14.95 3.57 -2.80
N VAL A 81 -14.52 2.95 -1.69
CA VAL A 81 -14.13 1.53 -1.66
C VAL A 81 -15.32 0.65 -2.07
N THR A 82 -16.52 0.89 -1.53
CA THR A 82 -17.74 0.15 -1.92
C THR A 82 -18.05 0.28 -3.41
N ILE A 83 -17.93 1.47 -3.99
CA ILE A 83 -18.15 1.69 -5.44
C ILE A 83 -17.17 0.86 -6.27
N VAL A 84 -15.89 0.83 -5.90
CA VAL A 84 -14.88 0.04 -6.61
C VAL A 84 -15.19 -1.47 -6.53
N HIS A 85 -15.65 -1.96 -5.37
CA HIS A 85 -16.06 -3.36 -5.22
C HIS A 85 -17.26 -3.71 -6.11
N GLN A 86 -18.28 -2.84 -6.16
CA GLN A 86 -19.50 -3.08 -6.94
C GLN A 86 -19.25 -3.05 -8.45
N THR A 87 -18.36 -2.17 -8.91
CA THR A 87 -18.07 -1.99 -10.34
C THR A 87 -17.14 -3.08 -10.91
N LYS A 88 -16.68 -4.03 -10.08
CA LYS A 88 -15.73 -5.11 -10.45
C LYS A 88 -14.44 -4.61 -11.12
N VAL A 89 -14.11 -3.33 -10.95
CA VAL A 89 -12.91 -2.67 -11.51
C VAL A 89 -11.62 -3.26 -10.94
N LEU A 90 -11.69 -3.94 -9.79
CA LEU A 90 -10.55 -4.63 -9.15
C LEU A 90 -9.82 -5.63 -10.06
N HIS A 91 -10.51 -6.23 -11.03
CA HIS A 91 -9.93 -7.22 -11.94
C HIS A 91 -9.25 -6.60 -13.16
N THR A 92 -9.66 -5.40 -13.54
CA THR A 92 -9.21 -4.73 -14.77
C THR A 92 -8.24 -3.59 -14.48
N ALA A 93 -8.49 -2.82 -13.42
CA ALA A 93 -7.64 -1.71 -13.00
C ALA A 93 -6.46 -2.16 -12.14
N ASP A 94 -5.37 -1.40 -12.13
CA ASP A 94 -4.35 -1.49 -11.08
C ASP A 94 -4.58 -0.43 -9.99
N TYR A 95 -3.83 -0.56 -8.89
CA TYR A 95 -3.93 0.35 -7.75
C TYR A 95 -3.54 1.80 -8.07
N THR A 96 -2.85 2.07 -9.19
CA THR A 96 -2.57 3.43 -9.66
C THR A 96 -3.85 4.06 -10.20
N GLN A 97 -4.60 3.34 -11.03
CA GLN A 97 -5.90 3.80 -11.52
C GLN A 97 -6.91 3.97 -10.38
N LEU A 98 -6.86 3.10 -9.36
CA LEU A 98 -7.66 3.26 -8.14
C LEU A 98 -7.24 4.52 -7.36
N TYR A 99 -5.95 4.82 -7.28
CA TYR A 99 -5.46 6.06 -6.69
C TYR A 99 -5.98 7.29 -7.44
N ASP A 100 -5.91 7.31 -8.77
CA ASP A 100 -6.39 8.43 -9.58
C ASP A 100 -7.89 8.69 -9.35
N PHE A 101 -8.68 7.61 -9.26
CA PHE A 101 -10.09 7.70 -8.88
C PHE A 101 -10.29 8.33 -7.49
N LEU A 102 -9.53 7.90 -6.47
CA LEU A 102 -9.65 8.47 -5.12
C LEU A 102 -9.19 9.93 -5.09
N LYS A 103 -8.11 10.27 -5.78
CA LYS A 103 -7.57 11.63 -5.86
C LYS A 103 -8.55 12.58 -6.54
N TYR A 104 -9.19 12.15 -7.63
CA TYR A 104 -10.22 12.92 -8.32
C TYR A 104 -11.39 13.27 -7.39
N ASN A 105 -11.82 12.34 -6.55
CA ASN A 105 -12.94 12.52 -5.62
C ASN A 105 -12.54 13.07 -4.24
N GLN A 106 -11.28 13.51 -4.05
CA GLN A 106 -10.80 14.04 -2.76
C GLN A 106 -11.63 15.25 -2.29
N LYS A 107 -12.11 16.09 -3.22
CA LYS A 107 -12.93 17.27 -2.90
C LYS A 107 -14.22 16.92 -2.15
N GLU A 108 -14.91 15.84 -2.53
CA GLU A 108 -16.12 15.37 -1.83
C GLU A 108 -15.81 15.02 -0.37
N ILE A 109 -14.67 14.37 -0.12
CA ILE A 109 -14.21 14.03 1.23
C ILE A 109 -13.90 15.28 2.06
N ASP A 110 -13.24 16.26 1.45
CA ASP A 110 -12.87 17.51 2.13
C ASP A 110 -14.11 18.34 2.50
N GLU A 111 -15.10 18.41 1.61
CA GLU A 111 -16.40 19.07 1.87
C GLU A 111 -17.20 18.37 2.97
N LEU A 112 -17.24 17.03 2.98
CA LEU A 112 -17.90 16.25 4.05
C LEU A 112 -17.22 16.47 5.40
N LYS A 113 -15.89 16.58 5.42
CA LYS A 113 -15.13 16.88 6.63
C LYS A 113 -15.43 18.29 7.14
N ALA A 114 -15.49 19.28 6.25
CA ALA A 114 -15.82 20.66 6.61
C ALA A 114 -17.23 20.79 7.22
N LYS A 115 -18.24 20.13 6.61
CA LYS A 115 -19.63 20.11 7.12
C LYS A 115 -19.79 19.45 8.48
N ARG A 116 -18.90 18.53 8.86
CA ARG A 116 -18.93 17.88 10.19
C ARG A 116 -18.36 18.76 11.30
N ILE A 117 -17.56 19.76 10.94
CA ILE A 117 -16.88 20.66 11.88
C ILE A 117 -17.66 21.97 12.07
N ALA A 118 -18.51 22.33 11.10
CA ALA A 118 -19.48 23.41 11.20
C ALA A 118 -20.68 23.02 12.07
#